data_AF-A0A950TMT4-F1
#
_entry.id   AF-A0A950TMT4-F1
#
_cell.length_a   1.000
_cell.length_b   1.000
_cell.length_c   1.000
_cell.angle_alpha   90.00
_cell.angle_beta   90.00
_cell.angle_gamma   90.00
#
_symmetry.space_group_name_H-M   'P 1'
#
loop_
_entity.id
_entity.type
_entity.pdbx_description
1 polymer ?
#
loop_
_entity_poly.entity_id
_entity_poly.type
_entity_poly.pdbx_seq_one_letter_code
_entity_poly.pdbx_strand_id
1 'polypeptide(L)' 'MQVPAEISFHNLESSAWAEEEIRARIADLERLYDRLVTCRVHVDQR' A
#
# COMPACT_ATOMS: atom_id res chain seq x y z
N MET A 1 -4.95 1.94 -10.69
CA MET A 1 -3.75 1.17 -11.08
C MET A 1 -4.12 0.03 -12.02
N GLN A 2 -3.19 -0.45 -12.84
CA GLN A 2 -3.39 -1.65 -13.68
C GLN A 2 -3.07 -2.96 -12.94
N VAL A 3 -2.15 -2.90 -11.97
CA VAL A 3 -1.80 -4.03 -11.10
C VAL A 3 -2.27 -3.70 -9.67
N PRO A 4 -2.89 -4.65 -8.94
CA PRO A 4 -3.24 -4.46 -7.54
C PRO A 4 -2.01 -4.06 -6.71
N ALA A 5 -2.19 -3.21 -5.71
CA ALA A 5 -1.10 -2.85 -4.81
C ALA A 5 -0.65 -4.05 -3.96
N GLU A 6 0.66 -4.22 -3.86
CA GLU A 6 1.31 -5.24 -3.03
C GLU A 6 1.71 -4.62 -1.70
N ILE A 7 1.22 -5.20 -0.59
CA ILE A 7 1.55 -4.78 0.77
C ILE A 7 2.26 -5.95 1.44
N SER A 8 3.42 -5.72 2.02
CA SER A 8 4.23 -6.75 2.69
C SER A 8 4.78 -6.25 4.02
N PHE A 9 4.60 -7.06 5.06
CA PHE A 9 5.13 -6.81 6.40
C PHE A 9 6.42 -7.60 6.57
N HIS A 10 7.52 -6.92 6.90
CA HIS A 10 8.80 -7.55 7.15
C HIS A 10 9.02 -7.70 8.66
N ASN A 11 9.22 -8.94 9.13
CA ASN A 11 9.41 -9.28 10.55
C ASN A 11 8.34 -8.74 11.51
N LEU A 12 7.14 -8.46 10.99
CA LEU A 12 6.01 -7.91 11.74
C LEU A 12 4.78 -8.78 11.52
N GLU A 13 3.94 -8.84 12.56
CA GLU A 13 2.59 -9.37 12.41
C GLU A 13 1.79 -8.41 11.51
N SER A 14 1.11 -8.96 10.51
CA SER A 14 0.22 -8.19 9.63
C SER A 14 -0.86 -7.53 10.48
N SER A 15 -0.96 -6.21 10.41
CA SER A 15 -1.99 -5.46 11.10
C SER A 15 -3.09 -5.07 10.11
N ALA A 16 -4.31 -5.55 10.35
CA ALA A 16 -5.46 -5.20 9.51
C ALA A 16 -5.70 -3.69 9.43
N TRP A 17 -5.53 -3.00 10.56
CA TRP A 17 -5.59 -1.53 10.62
C TRP A 17 -4.53 -0.88 9.73
N ALA A 18 -3.29 -1.38 9.76
CA ALA A 18 -2.22 -0.84 8.94
C ALA A 18 -2.47 -1.09 7.45
N GLU A 19 -2.97 -2.27 7.07
CA GLU A 19 -3.36 -2.55 5.68
C GLU A 19 -4.47 -1.61 5.18
N GLU A 20 -5.50 -1.38 5.99
CA GLU A 20 -6.60 -0.47 5.64
C GLU A 20 -6.11 0.96 5.44
N GLU A 21 -5.26 1.46 6.36
CA GLU A 21 -4.69 2.81 6.26
C GLU A 21 -3.78 2.95 5.03
N ILE A 22 -2.96 1.94 4.74
CA ILE A 22 -2.11 1.90 3.54
C ILE A 22 -2.98 1.93 2.29
N ARG A 23 -4.06 1.15 2.23
CA ARG A 23 -4.99 1.13 1.08
C ARG A 23 -5.70 2.47 0.90
N ALA A 24 -6.11 3.13 1.98
CA ALA A 24 -6.71 4.46 1.91
C ALA A 24 -5.72 5.47 1.29
N ARG A 25 -4.46 5.44 1.72
CA ARG A 25 -3.43 6.32 1.16
C ARG A 25 -3.11 6.03 -0.31
N ILE A 26 -3.14 4.76 -0.71
CA ILE A 26 -2.97 4.36 -2.11
C ILE A 26 -4.12 4.89 -2.97
N ALA A 27 -5.36 4.88 -2.47
CA ALA A 27 -6.50 5.46 -3.18
C ALA A 27 -6.32 6.98 -3.41
N ASP A 28 -5.76 7.71 -2.45
CA ASP A 28 -5.42 9.13 -2.65
C ASP A 28 -4.36 9.32 -3.75
N LEU A 29 -3.33 8.45 -3.77
CA LEU A 29 -2.32 8.42 -4.82
C LEU A 29 -2.93 8.16 -6.20
N GLU A 30 -3.85 7.21 -6.31
CA GLU A 30 -4.56 6.93 -7.57
C GLU A 30 -5.37 8.12 -8.08
N ARG A 31 -5.98 8.90 -7.17
CA ARG A 31 -6.72 10.12 -7.53
C ARG A 31 -5.81 11.23 -8.05
N LEU A 32 -4.59 11.32 -7.54
CA LEU A 32 -3.61 12.35 -7.92
C LEU A 32 -2.84 11.98 -9.19
N TYR A 33 -2.60 10.69 -9.42
CA TYR A 33 -1.77 10.19 -10.51
C TYR A 33 -2.51 9.14 -11.36
N ASP A 34 -3.16 9.63 -12.42
CA ASP A 34 -3.97 8.84 -13.37
C ASP A 34 -3.17 7.73 -14.11
N ARG A 35 -1.83 7.80 -14.10
CA ARG A 35 -0.95 6.85 -14.80
C ARG A 35 -0.18 5.90 -13.88
N LEU A 36 -0.63 5.71 -12.64
CA LEU A 36 -0.03 4.73 -11.74
C LEU A 36 -0.27 3.30 -12.24
N VAL A 37 0.81 2.58 -12.54
CA VAL A 37 0.74 1.19 -13.01
C VAL A 37 0.71 0.21 -11.83
N THR A 38 1.52 0.45 -10.80
CA THR A 38 1.73 -0.43 -9.64
C THR A 38 2.16 0.39 -8.43
N CYS A 39 1.85 -0.10 -7.23
CA CYS A 39 2.33 0.42 -5.96
C CYS A 39 2.75 -0.76 -5.07
N ARG A 40 3.97 -0.69 -4.49
CA ARG A 40 4.47 -1.67 -3.52
C ARG A 40 4.79 -0.98 -2.22
N VAL A 41 4.29 -1.54 -1.12
CA VAL A 41 4.47 -1.01 0.23
C VAL A 41 5.15 -2.07 1.08
N HIS A 42 6.31 -1.72 1.63
CA HIS A 42 7.04 -2.52 2.60
C HIS A 42 6.94 -1.86 3.97
N VAL A 43 6.41 -2.59 4.94
CA VAL A 43 6.30 -2.14 6.33
C VAL A 43 7.39 -2.85 7.12
N ASP A 44 8.24 -2.08 7.79
CA ASP A 44 9.36 -2.56 8.60
C ASP A 44 9.41 -1.78 9.92
N GLN A 45 9.89 -2.42 11.00
CA GLN A 45 10.15 -1.75 12.28
C GLN A 45 11.65 -1.49 12.40
N ARG A 46 12.03 -0.21 12.55
CA ARG A 46 13.41 0.23 12.75
C ARG A 46 13.70 0.54 14.20
#